data_AF-A0A4X2LKN7-F1
#
_entry.id   AF-A0A4X2LKN7-F1
#
_cell.length_a   1.000
_cell.length_b   1.000
_cell.length_c   1.000
_cell.angle_alpha   90.00
_cell.angle_beta   90.00
_cell.angle_gamma   90.00
#
_symmetry.space_group_name_H-M   'P 1'
#
loop_
_entity.id
_entity.type
_entity.pdbx_description
1 polymer ?
#
loop_
_entity_poly.entity_id
_entity_poly.type
_entity_poly.pdbx_seq_one_letter_code
_entity_poly.pdbx_strand_id
1 'polypeptide(L)'
;MPVQAAQWTEFLSCPICYNEFDENVHKPISLGCSHTVCKTCLNKLHRKACPFDQTAINTDIDVLPVNFALLQLVGAQVPDHQTVKLSNLGENKHYEVAKKCVEDLALYLKPLSGGKGVASLNQSALSRPMQRKLVTLVNCQLVEEEGRVRAMRAARSLGERTVTELILQHQNPQQLSANLWAAVRARGCQFLGPGKGKL
;
A
#
# COMPACT_ATOMS: atom_id res chain seq x y z
N MET A 1 -10.24 16.42 17.94
CA MET A 1 -8.87 15.86 17.95
C MET A 1 -8.58 15.30 16.58
N PRO A 2 -7.38 15.49 16.00
CA PRO A 2 -7.01 14.77 14.78
C PRO A 2 -7.01 13.28 15.09
N VAL A 3 -7.76 12.51 14.30
CA VAL A 3 -7.79 11.05 14.41
C VAL A 3 -6.43 10.53 13.96
N GLN A 4 -5.78 9.71 14.80
CA GLN A 4 -4.47 9.15 14.49
C GLN A 4 -4.56 8.31 13.21
N ALA A 5 -3.65 8.51 12.26
CA ALA A 5 -3.60 7.71 11.05
C ALA A 5 -3.42 6.24 11.41
N ALA A 6 -4.18 5.35 10.77
CA ALA A 6 -4.08 3.91 11.00
C ALA A 6 -2.64 3.42 10.83
N GLN A 7 -2.23 2.50 11.70
CA GLN A 7 -0.98 1.80 11.51
C GLN A 7 -1.07 0.96 10.23
N TRP A 8 -0.01 0.92 9.43
CA TRP A 8 0.00 0.15 8.18
C TRP A 8 -0.21 -1.35 8.37
N THR A 9 -0.09 -1.85 9.60
CA THR A 9 -0.34 -3.24 10.02
C THR A 9 -1.81 -3.53 10.32
N GLU A 10 -2.65 -2.51 10.50
CA GLU A 10 -4.10 -2.62 10.81
C GLU A 10 -4.96 -2.29 9.58
N PHE A 11 -4.43 -2.54 8.39
CA PHE A 11 -5.03 -2.16 7.10
C PHE A 11 -6.28 -2.98 6.71
N LEU A 12 -6.67 -3.97 7.51
CA LEU A 12 -7.87 -4.80 7.32
C LEU A 12 -9.05 -4.35 8.19
N SER A 13 -8.90 -3.30 8.99
CA SER A 13 -9.97 -2.77 9.84
C SER A 13 -10.25 -1.30 9.51
N CYS A 14 -11.50 -0.90 9.69
CA CYS A 14 -11.90 0.48 9.52
C CYS A 14 -11.28 1.35 10.63
N PRO A 15 -10.55 2.43 10.29
CA PRO A 15 -9.91 3.29 11.30
C PRO A 15 -10.87 4.15 12.12
N ILE A 16 -12.17 4.17 11.78
CA ILE A 16 -13.19 4.96 12.49
C ILE A 16 -13.96 4.10 13.49
N CYS A 17 -14.47 2.95 13.04
CA CYS A 17 -15.28 2.06 13.88
C CYS A 17 -14.50 0.86 14.43
N TYR A 18 -13.24 0.68 14.03
CA TYR A 18 -12.34 -0.41 14.44
C TYR A 18 -12.86 -1.83 14.13
N ASN A 19 -13.93 -1.95 13.35
CA ASN A 19 -14.42 -3.24 12.86
C ASN A 19 -13.58 -3.69 11.68
N GLU A 20 -13.33 -5.00 11.60
CA GLU A 20 -12.76 -5.64 10.41
C GLU A 20 -13.67 -5.39 9.21
N PHE A 21 -13.06 -5.24 8.04
CA PHE A 21 -13.81 -5.09 6.80
C PHE A 21 -14.57 -6.36 6.44
N ASP A 22 -15.74 -6.21 5.84
CA ASP A 22 -16.57 -7.33 5.42
C ASP A 22 -17.38 -6.99 4.15
N GLU A 23 -17.89 -8.02 3.48
CA GLU A 23 -18.64 -7.90 2.22
C GLU A 23 -20.06 -7.35 2.37
N ASN A 24 -20.54 -7.14 3.61
CA ASN A 24 -21.92 -6.78 3.92
C ASN A 24 -22.04 -5.35 4.46
N VAL A 25 -21.58 -5.12 5.70
CA VAL A 25 -21.79 -3.90 6.49
C VAL A 25 -20.56 -2.99 6.44
N HIS A 26 -19.36 -3.54 6.67
CA HIS A 26 -18.12 -2.76 6.72
C HIS A 26 -17.33 -2.87 5.42
N LYS A 27 -18.00 -2.59 4.29
CA LYS A 27 -17.37 -2.59 2.96
C LYS A 27 -16.22 -1.57 2.88
N PRO A 28 -14.98 -1.97 2.56
CA PRO A 28 -13.85 -1.04 2.49
C PRO A 28 -13.94 -0.17 1.25
N ILE A 29 -13.94 1.16 1.44
CA ILE A 29 -13.91 2.15 0.35
C ILE A 29 -12.62 2.96 0.48
N SER A 30 -11.77 2.88 -0.54
CA SER A 30 -10.57 3.73 -0.64
C SER A 30 -10.95 5.09 -1.23
N LEU A 31 -10.42 6.16 -0.65
CA LEU A 31 -10.58 7.53 -1.15
C LEU A 31 -9.38 7.94 -2.02
N GLY A 32 -9.50 9.03 -2.79
CA GLY A 32 -8.43 9.56 -3.63
C GLY A 32 -7.14 9.85 -2.87
N CYS A 33 -7.25 10.22 -1.59
CA CYS A 33 -6.13 10.42 -0.67
C CYS A 33 -5.42 9.14 -0.19
N SER A 34 -5.89 7.97 -0.61
CA SER A 34 -5.42 6.64 -0.21
C SER A 34 -5.70 6.24 1.24
N HIS A 35 -6.63 6.92 1.92
CA HIS A 35 -7.23 6.41 3.14
C HIS A 35 -8.41 5.49 2.80
N THR A 36 -8.51 4.36 3.51
CA THR A 36 -9.61 3.41 3.36
C THR A 36 -10.49 3.42 4.61
N VAL A 37 -11.79 3.60 4.40
CA VAL A 37 -12.80 3.68 5.47
C VAL A 37 -13.99 2.82 5.05
N CYS A 38 -14.70 2.21 6.01
CA CYS A 38 -15.88 1.44 5.65
C CYS A 38 -17.02 2.34 5.15
N LYS A 39 -17.83 1.83 4.21
CA LYS A 39 -18.93 2.57 3.58
C LYS A 39 -19.91 3.14 4.62
N THR A 40 -20.23 2.36 5.66
CA THR A 40 -21.11 2.78 6.76
C THR A 40 -20.57 4.00 7.51
N CYS A 41 -19.26 4.08 7.73
CA CYS A 41 -18.65 5.24 8.38
C CYS A 41 -18.56 6.45 7.45
N LEU A 42 -18.26 6.25 6.17
CA LEU A 42 -18.24 7.34 5.19
C LEU A 42 -19.61 8.02 5.06
N ASN A 43 -20.69 7.24 5.01
CA ASN A 43 -22.05 7.78 4.91
C ASN A 43 -22.51 8.57 6.16
N LYS A 44 -21.82 8.42 7.29
CA LYS A 44 -22.08 9.17 8.53
C LYS A 44 -21.25 10.44 8.65
N LEU A 45 -20.38 10.74 7.69
CA LEU A 45 -19.57 11.96 7.72
C LEU A 45 -20.46 13.19 7.48
N HIS A 46 -20.40 14.16 8.40
CA HIS A 46 -21.10 15.44 8.24
C HIS A 46 -20.50 16.34 7.15
N ARG A 47 -19.22 16.15 6.82
CA ARG A 47 -18.50 16.90 5.79
C ARG A 47 -17.96 15.94 4.75
N LYS A 48 -18.04 16.32 3.46
CA LYS A 48 -17.44 15.60 2.34
C LYS A 48 -15.91 15.80 2.30
N ALA A 49 -15.23 15.40 3.36
CA ALA A 49 -13.78 15.46 3.49
C ALA A 49 -13.27 14.23 4.25
N CYS A 50 -12.09 13.76 3.87
CA CYS A 50 -11.41 12.68 4.57
C CYS A 50 -11.19 13.05 6.05
N PRO A 51 -11.57 12.18 7.01
CA PRO A 51 -11.46 12.50 8.43
C PRO A 51 -10.01 12.52 8.96
N PHE A 52 -9.03 12.07 8.16
CA PHE A 52 -7.62 11.97 8.55
C PHE A 52 -6.78 13.14 8.05
N ASP A 53 -6.92 13.50 6.77
CA ASP A 53 -6.10 14.52 6.10
C ASP A 53 -6.91 15.68 5.52
N GLN A 54 -8.23 15.67 5.72
CA GLN A 54 -9.16 16.72 5.27
C GLN A 54 -9.22 16.91 3.75
N THR A 55 -8.67 15.99 2.95
CA THR A 55 -8.81 15.99 1.49
C THR A 55 -10.29 15.94 1.12
N ALA A 56 -10.74 16.83 0.22
CA ALA A 56 -12.12 16.87 -0.22
C ALA A 56 -12.53 15.56 -0.92
N ILE A 57 -13.71 15.05 -0.59
CA ILE A 57 -14.31 13.87 -1.23
C ILE A 57 -15.24 14.40 -2.31
N ASN A 58 -14.75 14.46 -3.54
CA ASN A 58 -15.48 15.04 -4.67
C ASN A 58 -16.44 14.04 -5.33
N THR A 59 -16.12 12.74 -5.27
CA THR A 59 -16.93 11.66 -5.82
C THR A 59 -17.98 11.20 -4.81
N ASP A 60 -19.16 10.85 -5.30
CA ASP A 60 -20.21 10.27 -4.45
C ASP A 60 -19.77 8.89 -3.90
N ILE A 61 -19.97 8.66 -2.60
CA ILE A 61 -19.56 7.44 -1.89
C ILE A 61 -20.27 6.22 -2.48
N ASP A 62 -21.51 6.39 -2.96
CA ASP A 62 -22.27 5.30 -3.56
C ASP A 62 -21.74 4.85 -4.93
N VAL A 63 -20.94 5.69 -5.58
CA VAL A 63 -20.32 5.40 -6.89
C VAL A 63 -18.90 4.85 -6.73
N LEU A 64 -18.25 5.09 -5.59
CA LEU A 64 -16.91 4.57 -5.33
C LEU A 64 -16.91 3.04 -5.21
N PRO A 65 -15.99 2.34 -5.90
CA PRO A 65 -15.93 0.89 -5.85
C PRO A 65 -15.41 0.39 -4.51
N VAL A 66 -15.84 -0.81 -4.14
CA VAL A 66 -15.34 -1.53 -2.96
C VAL A 66 -13.95 -2.05 -3.24
N ASN A 67 -13.06 -1.94 -2.26
CA ASN A 67 -11.70 -2.45 -2.36
C ASN A 67 -11.68 -3.98 -2.14
N PHE A 68 -11.86 -4.73 -3.21
CA PHE A 68 -11.84 -6.20 -3.16
C PHE A 68 -10.47 -6.78 -2.83
N ALA A 69 -9.40 -6.04 -3.13
CA ALA A 69 -8.05 -6.45 -2.76
C ALA A 69 -7.86 -6.56 -1.23
N LEU A 70 -8.63 -5.81 -0.44
CA LEU A 70 -8.71 -5.97 1.02
C LEU A 70 -9.70 -7.06 1.44
N LEU A 71 -10.85 -7.18 0.76
CA LEU A 71 -11.86 -8.20 1.07
C LEU A 71 -11.34 -9.64 0.88
N GLN A 72 -10.56 -9.90 -0.16
CA GLN A 72 -9.92 -11.21 -0.36
C GLN A 72 -8.95 -11.59 0.78
N LEU A 73 -8.42 -10.60 1.51
CA LEU A 73 -7.47 -10.83 2.61
C LEU A 73 -8.16 -11.19 3.91
N VAL A 74 -9.41 -10.77 4.10
CA VAL A 74 -10.28 -11.18 5.22
C VAL A 74 -11.09 -12.45 4.89
N GLY A 75 -10.86 -13.06 3.71
CA GLY A 75 -11.52 -14.31 3.30
C GLY A 75 -12.94 -14.14 2.77
N ALA A 76 -13.36 -12.90 2.46
CA ALA A 76 -14.66 -12.63 1.85
C ALA A 76 -14.72 -13.12 0.40
N GLN A 77 -15.92 -13.46 -0.07
CA GLN A 77 -16.16 -13.88 -1.45
C GLN A 77 -16.19 -12.65 -2.35
N VAL A 78 -15.15 -12.49 -3.17
CA VAL A 78 -15.08 -11.40 -4.14
C VAL A 78 -15.85 -11.81 -5.41
N PRO A 79 -16.81 -11.00 -5.89
CA PRO A 79 -17.48 -11.26 -7.16
C PRO A 79 -16.48 -11.26 -8.33
N ASP A 80 -16.62 -12.22 -9.26
CA ASP A 80 -15.78 -12.31 -10.47
C ASP A 80 -15.84 -11.04 -11.35
N HIS A 81 -16.94 -10.28 -11.27
CA HIS A 81 -17.13 -9.06 -12.04
C HIS A 81 -17.95 -8.03 -11.27
N GLN A 82 -17.38 -6.83 -11.06
CA GLN A 82 -18.14 -5.64 -10.66
C GLN A 82 -18.00 -4.60 -11.75
N THR A 83 -19.10 -4.28 -12.45
CA THR A 83 -19.11 -3.24 -13.47
C THR A 83 -19.00 -1.86 -12.83
N VAL A 84 -17.85 -1.21 -12.99
CA VAL A 84 -17.71 0.23 -12.72
C VAL A 84 -18.14 1.00 -13.97
N LYS A 85 -19.09 1.92 -13.81
CA LYS A 85 -19.52 2.82 -14.90
C LYS A 85 -18.48 3.92 -15.11
N LEU A 86 -17.43 3.61 -15.86
CA LEU A 86 -16.47 4.60 -16.35
C LEU A 86 -17.04 5.30 -17.60
N SER A 87 -16.69 6.57 -17.78
CA SER A 87 -17.16 7.43 -18.88
C SER A 87 -16.87 6.87 -20.28
N ASN A 88 -15.78 6.10 -20.44
CA ASN A 88 -15.38 5.54 -21.73
C ASN A 88 -15.14 4.01 -21.68
N LEU A 89 -15.57 3.31 -22.75
CA LEU A 89 -15.41 1.85 -22.91
C LEU A 89 -13.94 1.38 -22.97
N GLY A 90 -13.03 2.18 -23.57
CA GLY A 90 -11.60 1.88 -23.65
C GLY A 90 -10.87 2.03 -22.30
N GLU A 91 -11.26 3.02 -21.51
CA GLU A 91 -10.77 3.23 -20.14
C GLU A 91 -11.16 2.08 -19.22
N ASN A 92 -12.33 1.47 -19.46
CA ASN A 92 -12.83 0.34 -18.69
C ASN A 92 -11.88 -0.88 -18.76
N LYS A 93 -11.37 -1.22 -19.96
CA LYS A 93 -10.42 -2.34 -20.11
C LYS A 93 -9.13 -2.15 -19.33
N HIS A 94 -8.54 -0.94 -19.39
CA HIS A 94 -7.31 -0.65 -18.66
C HIS A 94 -7.53 -0.61 -17.15
N TYR A 95 -8.69 -0.12 -16.72
CA TYR A 95 -9.08 -0.14 -15.32
C TYR A 95 -9.18 -1.57 -14.77
N GLU A 96 -9.88 -2.48 -15.47
CA GLU A 96 -10.04 -3.87 -15.00
C GLU A 96 -8.70 -4.61 -14.92
N VAL A 97 -7.80 -4.40 -15.89
CA VAL A 97 -6.43 -4.96 -15.82
C VAL A 97 -5.67 -4.40 -14.62
N ALA A 98 -5.68 -3.09 -14.42
CA ALA A 98 -4.97 -2.46 -13.31
C ALA A 98 -5.51 -2.91 -11.95
N LYS A 99 -6.84 -2.98 -11.81
CA LYS A 99 -7.53 -3.49 -10.62
C LYS A 99 -7.11 -4.92 -10.31
N LYS A 100 -7.17 -5.82 -11.31
CA LYS A 100 -6.76 -7.21 -11.16
C LYS A 100 -5.30 -7.36 -10.75
N CYS A 101 -4.38 -6.58 -11.35
CA CYS A 101 -2.98 -6.59 -10.94
C CYS A 101 -2.78 -6.19 -9.47
N VAL A 102 -3.55 -5.20 -8.97
CA VAL A 102 -3.49 -4.80 -7.56
C VAL A 102 -4.04 -5.89 -6.65
N GLU A 103 -5.14 -6.54 -7.04
CA GLU A 103 -5.71 -7.69 -6.32
C GLU A 103 -4.73 -8.86 -6.27
N ASP A 104 -4.11 -9.25 -7.38
CA ASP A 104 -3.10 -10.31 -7.44
C ASP A 104 -1.90 -10.00 -6.54
N LEU A 105 -1.39 -8.77 -6.58
CA LEU A 105 -0.28 -8.35 -5.72
C LEU A 105 -0.66 -8.36 -4.24
N ALA A 106 -1.88 -7.97 -3.88
CA ALA A 106 -2.33 -7.94 -2.49
C ALA A 106 -2.30 -9.33 -1.84
N LEU A 107 -2.41 -10.43 -2.60
CA LEU A 107 -2.33 -11.80 -2.06
C LEU A 107 -1.00 -12.09 -1.33
N TYR A 108 0.09 -11.40 -1.66
CA TYR A 108 1.35 -11.50 -0.92
C TYR A 108 1.28 -10.96 0.52
N LEU A 109 0.19 -10.26 0.88
CA LEU A 109 -0.09 -9.78 2.23
C LEU A 109 -0.85 -10.80 3.10
N LYS A 110 -1.37 -11.91 2.54
CA LYS A 110 -2.12 -12.94 3.30
C LYS A 110 -1.44 -13.44 4.59
N PRO A 111 -0.10 -13.62 4.66
CA PRO A 111 0.56 -14.02 5.91
C PRO A 111 0.33 -13.03 7.08
N LEU A 112 -0.02 -11.78 6.79
CA LEU A 112 -0.36 -10.75 7.79
C LEU A 112 -1.84 -10.77 8.20
N SER A 113 -2.70 -11.44 7.43
CA SER A 113 -4.15 -11.52 7.63
C SER A 113 -4.57 -12.61 8.63
N GLY A 114 -3.63 -13.41 9.13
CA GLY A 114 -3.89 -14.40 10.17
C GLY A 114 -4.32 -13.71 11.46
N GLY A 115 -5.53 -14.04 11.94
CA GLY A 115 -6.21 -13.39 13.05
C GLY A 115 -5.39 -13.21 14.33
N LYS A 116 -5.80 -12.22 15.13
CA LYS A 116 -5.24 -11.86 16.44
C LYS A 116 -4.82 -13.11 17.24
N GLY A 117 -3.52 -13.34 17.35
CA GLY A 117 -2.95 -14.24 18.37
C GLY A 117 -2.12 -15.42 17.90
N VAL A 118 -2.05 -15.73 16.60
CA VAL A 118 -1.12 -16.76 16.11
C VAL A 118 -0.27 -16.16 15.00
N ALA A 119 0.91 -15.65 15.38
CA ALA A 119 1.96 -15.37 14.42
C ALA A 119 2.28 -16.69 13.71
N SER A 120 1.72 -16.89 12.52
CA SER A 120 2.16 -17.97 11.66
C SER A 120 3.66 -17.78 11.45
N LEU A 121 4.45 -18.76 11.87
CA LEU A 121 5.92 -18.81 11.71
C LEU A 121 6.35 -18.80 10.24
N ASN A 122 5.39 -18.76 9.30
CA ASN A 122 5.65 -18.56 7.89
C ASN A 122 6.12 -17.11 7.68
N GLN A 123 7.44 -16.95 7.58
CA GLN A 123 8.06 -15.73 7.10
C GLN A 123 7.35 -15.32 5.79
N SER A 124 6.74 -14.13 5.80
CA SER A 124 6.17 -13.58 4.57
C SER A 124 7.25 -13.55 3.49
N ALA A 125 6.86 -13.89 2.26
CA ALA A 125 7.74 -13.81 1.10
C ALA A 125 8.28 -12.38 0.87
N LEU A 126 7.59 -11.36 1.40
CA LEU A 126 7.97 -9.96 1.28
C LEU A 126 8.55 -9.43 2.59
N SER A 127 9.59 -8.60 2.48
CA SER A 127 10.11 -7.84 3.61
C SER A 127 9.07 -6.85 4.14
N ARG A 128 9.18 -6.43 5.42
CA ARG A 128 8.29 -5.38 5.99
C ARG A 128 8.28 -4.08 5.17
N PRO A 129 9.43 -3.53 4.71
CA PRO A 129 9.42 -2.38 3.81
C PRO A 129 8.64 -2.60 2.52
N MET A 130 8.69 -3.80 1.93
CA MET A 130 7.96 -4.15 0.72
C MET A 130 6.45 -4.25 1.00
N GLN A 131 6.06 -4.94 2.08
CA GLN A 131 4.67 -5.06 2.52
C GLN A 131 4.03 -3.68 2.73
N ARG A 132 4.72 -2.75 3.43
CA ARG A 132 4.22 -1.39 3.66
C ARG A 132 3.97 -0.62 2.35
N LYS A 133 4.87 -0.75 1.37
CA LYS A 133 4.71 -0.13 0.04
C LYS A 133 3.56 -0.77 -0.72
N LEU A 134 3.38 -2.08 -0.59
CA LEU A 134 2.28 -2.81 -1.21
C LEU A 134 0.92 -2.39 -0.63
N VAL A 135 0.80 -2.30 0.70
CA VAL A 135 -0.42 -1.76 1.37
C VAL A 135 -0.74 -0.35 0.87
N THR A 136 0.29 0.47 0.63
CA THR A 136 0.11 1.81 0.05
C THR A 136 -0.51 1.75 -1.35
N LEU A 137 -0.05 0.83 -2.21
CA LEU A 137 -0.63 0.62 -3.54
C LEU A 137 -2.07 0.11 -3.45
N VAL A 138 -2.34 -0.86 -2.58
CA VAL A 138 -3.66 -1.47 -2.39
C VAL A 138 -4.73 -0.46 -1.99
N ASN A 139 -4.37 0.55 -1.21
CA ASN A 139 -5.30 1.60 -0.78
C ASN A 139 -5.53 2.71 -1.82
N CYS A 140 -4.98 2.62 -3.04
CA CYS A 140 -5.19 3.64 -4.07
C CYS A 140 -6.54 3.47 -4.78
N GLN A 141 -7.33 4.54 -4.84
CA GLN A 141 -8.62 4.57 -5.54
C GLN A 141 -8.45 4.85 -7.04
N LEU A 142 -8.46 3.81 -7.88
CA LEU A 142 -8.11 3.93 -9.30
C LEU A 142 -9.15 4.67 -10.18
N VAL A 143 -10.40 4.81 -9.71
CA VAL A 143 -11.42 5.59 -10.44
C VAL A 143 -11.16 7.10 -10.37
N GLU A 144 -10.46 7.55 -9.33
CA GLU A 144 -10.14 8.97 -9.12
C GLU A 144 -8.75 9.31 -9.67
N GLU A 145 -8.60 10.50 -10.26
CA GLU A 145 -7.32 10.97 -10.81
C GLU A 145 -6.23 11.03 -9.73
N GLU A 146 -6.57 11.59 -8.57
CA GLU A 146 -5.66 11.68 -7.41
C GLU A 146 -5.16 10.30 -6.97
N GLY A 147 -6.06 9.31 -6.95
CA GLY A 147 -5.73 7.93 -6.60
C GLY A 147 -4.86 7.25 -7.66
N ARG A 148 -5.06 7.52 -8.95
CA ARG A 148 -4.16 7.05 -10.03
C ARG A 148 -2.75 7.63 -9.91
N VAL A 149 -2.62 8.93 -9.60
CA VAL A 149 -1.30 9.56 -9.39
C VAL A 149 -0.59 8.93 -8.19
N ARG A 150 -1.29 8.66 -7.09
CA ARG A 150 -0.73 7.94 -5.93
C ARG A 150 -0.36 6.51 -6.27
N ALA A 151 -1.18 5.79 -7.04
CA ALA A 151 -0.87 4.43 -7.49
C ALA A 151 0.42 4.37 -8.30
N MET A 152 0.65 5.32 -9.22
CA MET A 152 1.89 5.38 -9.99
C MET A 152 3.12 5.64 -9.11
N ARG A 153 3.00 6.51 -8.09
CA ARG A 153 4.07 6.74 -7.10
C ARG A 153 4.34 5.49 -6.27
N ALA A 154 3.29 4.80 -5.84
CA ALA A 154 3.40 3.56 -5.08
C ALA A 154 4.04 2.43 -5.92
N ALA A 155 3.66 2.30 -7.19
CA ALA A 155 4.26 1.35 -8.13
C ALA A 155 5.75 1.61 -8.36
N ARG A 156 6.15 2.85 -8.61
CA ARG A 156 7.57 3.24 -8.69
C ARG A 156 8.32 2.89 -7.40
N SER A 157 7.73 3.25 -6.26
CA SER A 157 8.29 3.00 -4.92
C SER A 157 8.49 1.52 -4.63
N LEU A 158 7.59 0.65 -5.10
CA LEU A 158 7.72 -0.80 -5.10
C LEU A 158 8.88 -1.25 -5.99
N GLY A 159 8.93 -0.81 -7.25
CA GLY A 159 10.00 -1.16 -8.19
C GLY A 159 11.40 -0.80 -7.69
N GLU A 160 11.60 0.43 -7.19
CA GLU A 160 12.87 0.86 -6.60
C GLU A 160 13.28 -0.01 -5.41
N ARG A 161 12.29 -0.42 -4.59
CA ARG A 161 12.55 -1.30 -3.45
C ARG A 161 12.90 -2.71 -3.90
N THR A 162 12.24 -3.24 -4.94
CA THR A 162 12.52 -4.56 -5.50
C THR A 162 13.94 -4.63 -6.02
N VAL A 163 14.37 -3.63 -6.80
CA VAL A 163 15.75 -3.55 -7.29
C VAL A 163 16.75 -3.53 -6.12
N THR A 164 16.49 -2.74 -5.09
CA THR A 164 17.36 -2.68 -3.90
C THR A 164 17.46 -4.03 -3.20
N GLU A 165 16.34 -4.75 -3.04
CA GLU A 165 16.35 -6.07 -2.41
C GLU A 165 17.10 -7.11 -3.25
N LEU A 166 16.95 -7.08 -4.57
CA LEU A 166 17.72 -7.95 -5.48
C LEU A 166 19.23 -7.66 -5.42
N ILE A 167 19.63 -6.38 -5.36
CA ILE A 167 21.05 -6.00 -5.18
C ILE A 167 21.59 -6.56 -3.85
N LEU A 168 20.83 -6.41 -2.76
CA LEU A 168 21.24 -6.89 -1.44
C LEU A 168 21.41 -8.41 -1.38
N GLN A 169 20.64 -9.19 -2.15
CA GLN A 169 20.80 -10.65 -2.24
C GLN A 169 22.15 -11.05 -2.87
N HIS A 170 22.69 -10.23 -3.77
CA HIS A 170 23.96 -10.50 -4.45
C HIS A 170 25.16 -9.83 -3.77
N GLN A 171 24.91 -9.01 -2.76
CA GLN A 171 25.95 -8.24 -2.06
C GLN A 171 26.50 -9.04 -0.88
N ASN A 172 27.81 -9.30 -0.87
CA ASN A 172 28.48 -9.94 0.26
C ASN A 172 28.65 -8.94 1.42
N PRO A 173 27.96 -9.11 2.56
CA PRO A 173 28.03 -8.15 3.66
C PRO A 173 29.38 -8.14 4.38
N GLN A 174 30.09 -9.27 4.42
CA GLN A 174 31.41 -9.36 5.05
C GLN A 174 32.49 -8.57 4.28
N GLN A 175 32.34 -8.44 2.96
CA GLN A 175 33.29 -7.71 2.12
C GLN A 175 32.86 -6.27 1.78
N LEU A 176 31.68 -5.83 2.22
CA LEU A 176 31.12 -4.53 1.83
C LEU A 176 32.07 -3.37 2.14
N SER A 177 32.58 -3.29 3.36
CA SER A 177 33.50 -2.22 3.77
C SER A 177 34.80 -2.25 2.96
N ALA A 178 35.33 -3.46 2.69
CA ALA A 178 36.54 -3.62 1.89
C ALA A 178 36.33 -3.14 0.44
N ASN A 179 35.22 -3.52 -0.18
CA ASN A 179 34.84 -3.11 -1.53
C ASN A 179 34.61 -1.59 -1.62
N LEU A 180 33.95 -1.00 -0.62
CA LEU A 180 33.77 0.45 -0.53
C LEU A 180 35.12 1.18 -0.52
N TRP A 181 36.03 0.80 0.37
CA TRP A 181 37.31 1.48 0.48
C TRP A 181 38.23 1.24 -0.71
N ALA A 182 38.17 0.08 -1.34
CA ALA A 182 38.84 -0.17 -2.62
C ALA A 182 38.33 0.79 -3.71
N ALA A 183 37.01 0.98 -3.82
CA ALA A 183 36.39 1.88 -4.80
C ALA A 183 36.72 3.37 -4.56
N VAL A 184 36.86 3.78 -3.28
CA VAL A 184 37.27 5.15 -2.91
C VAL A 184 38.73 5.39 -3.32
N ARG A 185 39.65 4.48 -2.97
CA ARG A 185 41.07 4.60 -3.34
C ARG A 185 41.31 4.55 -4.84
N ALA A 186 40.54 3.74 -5.57
CA ALA A 186 40.61 3.66 -7.04
C ALA A 186 40.27 5.00 -7.73
N ARG A 187 39.63 5.95 -7.02
CA ARG A 187 39.32 7.30 -7.49
C ARG A 187 40.27 8.37 -6.95
N GLY A 188 41.41 7.97 -6.35
CA GLY A 188 42.37 8.90 -5.77
C GLY A 188 41.94 9.53 -4.44
N CYS A 189 40.85 9.04 -3.83
CA CYS A 189 40.34 9.54 -2.56
C CYS A 189 40.76 8.62 -1.39
N GLN A 190 40.71 9.12 -0.15
CA GLN A 190 40.98 8.34 1.05
C GLN A 190 40.08 8.77 2.22
N PHE A 191 39.62 7.80 3.01
CA PHE A 191 38.92 8.04 4.27
C PHE A 191 39.83 7.67 5.45
N LEU A 192 40.10 8.63 6.34
CA LEU A 192 41.03 8.48 7.47
C LEU A 192 40.35 8.04 8.78
N GLY A 193 39.06 7.73 8.73
CA GLY A 193 38.26 7.41 9.90
C GLY A 193 37.48 8.62 10.46
N PRO A 194 36.45 8.38 11.29
CA PRO A 194 35.56 9.44 11.77
C PRO A 194 36.25 10.50 12.64
N GLY A 195 37.36 10.17 13.30
CA GLY A 195 38.05 11.06 14.24
C GLY A 195 39.11 11.98 13.65
N LYS A 196 39.50 11.79 12.37
CA LYS A 196 40.64 12.51 11.76
C LYS A 196 40.25 13.67 10.83
N GLY A 197 38.96 14.04 10.76
CA GLY A 197 38.45 15.21 10.03
C GLY A 197 38.26 16.47 10.87
N LYS A 198 38.76 16.48 12.11
CA LYS A 198 38.78 17.66 13.01
C LYS A 198 40.23 18.04 13.31
N LEU A 199 40.89 18.69 12.36
CA LEU A 199 42.06 19.55 12.58
C LEU A 199 41.97 20.69 11.58
#